data_AF-A0ABD4A9F8-F1
#
_entry.id   AF-A0ABD4A9F8-F1
#
_cell.length_a   1.000
_cell.length_b   1.000
_cell.length_c   1.000
_cell.angle_alpha   90.00
_cell.angle_beta   90.00
_cell.angle_gamma   90.00
#
_symmetry.space_group_name_H-M   'P 1'
#
loop_
_entity.id
_entity.type
_entity.pdbx_description
1 polymer ?
#
loop_
_entity_poly.entity_id
_entity_poly.type
_entity_poly.pdbx_seq_one_letter_code
_entity_poly.pdbx_strand_id
1 'polypeptide(L)'
;MIDSSCKKMTRIELVYTVTRNMVRELSKIKDVEIPDFLKAYLEKGHKNQTIYKTRTDEENSKLAYLLQQAYDCFKWVQENRVSLDSVAFQHLKRLLEEQSVETEEGVVIPVDGKKISPQSLQNPSDPDAPFRYKAGHNHVGSVLNLVEVHDPEKELGLIMHADLKENRHSDAEFGEEFVTHHPLSEKIQTLAVDGAYFRQETIEKAEEKDIEMNFSQMTGRNVSDTDIGVNQFEIDKDTHKITRCPKGYEPTFSVYDSEKKVYTAKFYKQHCNQCPLKEFCQVKEQKKAFHISFSESKRKTDEIRSKIGSKRHKELSNYRAHRLF
;
A
#
# COMPACT_ATOMS: atom_id res chain seq x y z
N MET A 1 -10.04 5.64 0.75
CA MET A 1 -10.34 4.21 0.49
C MET A 1 -11.79 4.16 0.09
N ILE A 2 -12.12 3.32 -0.88
CA ILE A 2 -13.50 3.04 -1.27
C ILE A 2 -13.86 1.71 -0.62
N ASP A 3 -14.71 1.76 0.39
CA ASP A 3 -15.27 0.53 0.94
C ASP A 3 -16.14 -0.13 -0.14
N SER A 4 -16.02 -1.45 -0.25
CA SER A 4 -16.82 -2.30 -1.13
C SER A 4 -18.34 -2.13 -0.91
N SER A 5 -18.75 -1.47 0.19
CA SER A 5 -20.15 -1.32 0.65
C SER A 5 -20.85 -2.66 0.90
N CYS A 6 -20.11 -3.76 0.78
CA CYS A 6 -20.51 -5.09 1.16
C CYS A 6 -20.61 -5.22 2.68
N LYS A 7 -21.53 -6.08 3.13
CA LYS A 7 -21.60 -6.46 4.54
C LYS A 7 -20.24 -6.99 5.00
N LYS A 8 -19.71 -6.46 6.09
CA LYS A 8 -18.57 -7.05 6.81
C LYS A 8 -19.05 -8.38 7.43
N MET A 9 -18.56 -9.49 6.88
CA MET A 9 -18.93 -10.84 7.31
C MET A 9 -17.90 -11.37 8.30
N THR A 10 -18.36 -12.06 9.35
CA THR A 10 -17.46 -12.95 10.11
C THR A 10 -17.13 -14.19 9.26
N ARG A 11 -16.11 -14.98 9.65
CA ARG A 11 -15.78 -16.24 8.96
C ARG A 11 -16.98 -17.19 8.90
N ILE A 12 -17.75 -17.29 9.99
CA ILE A 12 -18.98 -18.09 10.04
C ILE A 12 -20.00 -17.60 9.01
N GLU A 13 -20.21 -16.27 8.94
CA GLU A 13 -21.17 -15.69 7.99
C GLU A 13 -20.73 -15.86 6.53
N LEU A 14 -19.43 -15.75 6.27
CA LEU A 14 -18.82 -15.96 4.96
C LEU A 14 -19.05 -17.39 4.49
N VAL A 15 -18.62 -18.38 5.28
CA VAL A 15 -18.77 -19.80 4.95
C VAL A 15 -20.23 -20.14 4.71
N TYR A 16 -21.11 -19.74 5.64
CA TYR A 16 -22.54 -19.95 5.49
C TYR A 16 -23.10 -19.32 4.20
N THR A 17 -22.72 -18.08 3.88
CA THR A 17 -23.26 -17.35 2.73
C THR A 17 -22.79 -17.95 1.41
N VAL A 18 -21.52 -18.36 1.32
CA VAL A 18 -20.98 -19.03 0.12
C VAL A 18 -21.65 -20.38 -0.09
N THR A 19 -21.75 -21.23 0.93
CA THR A 19 -22.45 -22.51 0.84
C THR A 19 -23.91 -22.32 0.44
N ARG A 20 -24.60 -21.36 1.06
CA ARG A 20 -25.99 -21.03 0.70
C ARG A 20 -26.13 -20.59 -0.76
N ASN A 21 -25.20 -19.79 -1.28
CA ASN A 21 -25.24 -19.34 -2.67
C ASN A 21 -25.11 -20.54 -3.63
N MET A 22 -24.24 -21.49 -3.32
CA MET A 22 -24.12 -22.73 -4.10
C MET A 22 -25.41 -23.56 -4.05
N VAL A 23 -25.98 -23.78 -2.85
CA VAL A 23 -27.24 -24.53 -2.70
C VAL A 23 -28.39 -23.86 -3.46
N ARG A 24 -28.43 -22.52 -3.47
CA ARG A 24 -29.41 -21.77 -4.27
C ARG A 24 -29.20 -21.94 -5.76
N GLU A 25 -27.95 -22.03 -6.24
CA GLU A 25 -27.72 -22.35 -7.66
C GLU A 25 -28.18 -23.77 -7.98
N LEU A 26 -27.90 -24.75 -7.13
CA LEU A 26 -28.38 -26.12 -7.29
C LEU A 26 -29.91 -26.20 -7.37
N SER A 27 -30.62 -25.43 -6.53
CA SER A 27 -32.10 -25.42 -6.53
C SER A 27 -32.77 -24.90 -7.81
N LYS A 28 -32.01 -24.26 -8.70
CA LYS A 28 -32.52 -23.77 -9.99
C LYS A 28 -32.39 -24.81 -11.10
N ILE A 29 -31.59 -25.85 -10.90
CA ILE A 29 -31.36 -26.90 -11.89
C ILE A 29 -32.54 -27.87 -11.83
N LYS A 30 -33.16 -28.15 -12.97
CA LYS A 30 -34.21 -29.16 -13.07
C LYS A 30 -33.62 -30.55 -12.83
N ASP A 31 -34.39 -31.43 -12.20
CA ASP A 31 -34.06 -32.84 -11.98
C ASP A 31 -32.83 -33.09 -11.08
N VAL A 32 -32.39 -32.07 -10.34
CA VAL A 32 -31.32 -32.19 -9.34
C VAL A 32 -31.93 -32.24 -7.94
N GLU A 33 -31.79 -33.38 -7.27
CA GLU A 33 -32.23 -33.56 -5.89
C GLU A 33 -31.15 -33.05 -4.91
N ILE A 34 -31.48 -32.00 -4.15
CA ILE A 34 -30.57 -31.44 -3.15
C ILE A 34 -30.49 -32.38 -1.94
N PRO A 35 -29.29 -32.76 -1.47
CA PRO A 35 -29.12 -33.55 -0.27
C PRO A 35 -29.81 -32.98 0.97
N ASP A 36 -30.35 -33.84 1.83
CA ASP A 36 -31.10 -33.43 3.03
C ASP A 36 -30.33 -32.48 3.95
N PHE A 37 -29.02 -32.72 4.13
CA PHE A 37 -28.16 -31.87 4.97
C PHE A 37 -28.01 -30.42 4.43
N LEU A 38 -28.26 -30.21 3.12
CA LEU A 38 -28.19 -28.89 2.48
C LEU A 38 -29.55 -28.19 2.38
N LYS A 39 -30.67 -28.91 2.49
CA LYS A 39 -32.03 -28.34 2.35
C LYS A 39 -32.27 -27.17 3.30
N ALA A 40 -31.74 -27.25 4.52
CA ALA A 40 -31.85 -26.19 5.53
C ALA A 40 -31.32 -24.82 5.04
N TYR A 41 -30.34 -24.75 4.13
CA TYR A 41 -29.83 -23.48 3.58
C TYR A 41 -30.85 -22.70 2.73
N LEU A 42 -31.90 -23.37 2.26
CA LEU A 42 -33.00 -22.76 1.51
C LEU A 42 -34.08 -22.16 2.43
N GLU A 43 -34.13 -22.57 3.70
CA GLU A 43 -35.17 -22.17 4.63
C GLU A 43 -35.04 -20.71 5.11
N LYS A 44 -36.18 -20.03 5.24
CA LYS A 44 -36.23 -18.68 5.76
C LYS A 44 -35.98 -18.71 7.28
N GLY A 45 -34.85 -18.15 7.70
CA GLY A 45 -34.49 -18.02 9.12
C GLY A 45 -33.37 -18.94 9.58
N HIS A 46 -33.02 -19.99 8.80
CA HIS A 46 -31.87 -20.85 9.10
C HIS A 46 -30.59 -20.02 9.27
N LYS A 47 -30.36 -19.02 8.40
CA LYS A 47 -29.23 -18.09 8.52
C LYS A 47 -29.13 -17.44 9.91
N ASN A 48 -30.24 -16.96 10.45
CA ASN A 48 -30.22 -16.27 11.75
C ASN A 48 -30.06 -17.24 12.91
N GLN A 49 -30.63 -18.44 12.81
CA GLN A 49 -30.43 -19.50 13.80
C GLN A 49 -28.97 -19.93 13.83
N THR A 50 -28.41 -20.20 12.64
CA THR A 50 -27.05 -20.67 12.48
C THR A 50 -26.03 -19.59 12.79
N ILE A 51 -26.26 -18.31 12.53
CA ILE A 51 -25.25 -17.27 12.84
C ILE A 51 -25.36 -16.79 14.29
N TYR A 52 -26.56 -16.44 14.76
CA TYR A 52 -26.72 -15.64 15.98
C TYR A 52 -27.18 -16.42 17.23
N LYS A 53 -27.68 -17.66 17.09
CA LYS A 53 -28.22 -18.41 18.24
C LYS A 53 -27.25 -19.42 18.85
N THR A 54 -26.07 -19.64 18.27
CA THR A 54 -25.04 -20.54 18.81
C THR A 54 -24.08 -19.76 19.71
N ARG A 55 -23.77 -20.28 20.90
CA ARG A 55 -22.95 -19.59 21.90
C ARG A 55 -21.46 -19.53 21.48
N THR A 56 -20.74 -18.55 22.03
CA THR A 56 -19.35 -18.17 21.69
C THR A 56 -18.30 -19.25 22.00
N ASP A 57 -18.58 -20.12 22.97
CA ASP A 57 -17.77 -21.28 23.38
C ASP A 57 -17.72 -22.39 22.30
N GLU A 58 -18.58 -22.33 21.30
CA GLU A 58 -18.66 -23.27 20.18
C GLU A 58 -18.16 -22.67 18.85
N GLU A 59 -17.58 -21.46 18.81
CA GLU A 59 -17.24 -20.80 17.54
C GLU A 59 -16.27 -21.60 16.66
N ASN A 60 -15.24 -22.22 17.26
CA ASN A 60 -14.29 -23.04 16.52
C ASN A 60 -14.91 -24.35 16.02
N SER A 61 -15.71 -25.03 16.86
CA SER A 61 -16.40 -26.27 16.47
C SER A 61 -17.47 -26.01 15.41
N LYS A 62 -18.17 -24.87 15.51
CA LYS A 62 -19.17 -24.42 14.55
C LYS A 62 -18.56 -24.02 13.22
N LEU A 63 -17.45 -23.29 13.22
CA LEU A 63 -16.74 -22.95 11.98
C LEU A 63 -16.26 -24.22 11.28
N ALA A 64 -15.68 -25.16 12.03
CA ALA A 64 -15.28 -26.47 11.49
C ALA A 64 -16.48 -27.22 10.90
N TYR A 65 -17.61 -27.27 11.62
CA TYR A 65 -18.85 -27.89 11.13
C TYR A 65 -19.36 -27.26 9.82
N LEU A 66 -19.37 -25.93 9.73
CA LEU A 66 -19.81 -25.22 8.52
C LEU A 66 -18.85 -25.42 7.35
N LEU A 67 -17.54 -25.48 7.61
CA LEU A 67 -16.54 -25.80 6.58
C LEU A 67 -16.68 -27.24 6.10
N GLN A 68 -16.96 -28.19 7.00
CA GLN A 68 -17.25 -29.57 6.61
C GLN A 68 -18.49 -29.63 5.71
N GLN A 69 -19.58 -28.96 6.09
CA GLN A 69 -20.77 -28.87 5.23
C GLN A 69 -20.49 -28.22 3.87
N ALA A 70 -19.65 -27.18 3.83
CA ALA A 70 -19.22 -26.53 2.59
C ALA A 70 -18.41 -27.51 1.71
N TYR A 71 -17.54 -28.30 2.32
CA TYR A 71 -16.75 -29.33 1.65
C TYR A 71 -17.60 -30.48 1.13
N ASP A 72 -18.54 -30.97 1.92
CA ASP A 72 -19.47 -32.02 1.50
C ASP A 72 -20.34 -31.54 0.33
N CYS A 73 -20.78 -30.27 0.35
CA CYS A 73 -21.43 -29.63 -0.78
C CYS A 73 -20.52 -29.59 -2.02
N PHE A 74 -19.26 -29.19 -1.86
CA PHE A 74 -18.29 -29.14 -2.94
C PHE A 74 -18.05 -30.53 -3.57
N LYS A 75 -17.85 -31.57 -2.75
CA LYS A 75 -17.68 -32.96 -3.23
C LYS A 75 -18.91 -33.46 -3.96
N TRP A 76 -20.09 -33.28 -3.37
CA TRP A 76 -21.34 -33.68 -4.00
C TRP A 76 -21.54 -33.03 -5.37
N VAL A 77 -21.21 -31.73 -5.49
CA VAL A 77 -21.25 -31.00 -6.75
C VAL A 77 -20.28 -31.58 -7.79
N GLN A 78 -19.05 -31.91 -7.37
CA GLN A 78 -18.04 -32.54 -8.24
C GLN A 78 -18.46 -33.93 -8.73
N GLU A 79 -18.96 -34.77 -7.83
CA GLU A 79 -19.38 -36.14 -8.11
C GLU A 79 -20.55 -36.20 -9.08
N ASN A 80 -21.54 -35.31 -8.88
CA ASN A 80 -22.73 -35.23 -9.74
C ASN A 80 -22.49 -34.38 -10.99
N ARG A 81 -21.34 -33.70 -11.10
CA ARG A 81 -20.92 -32.86 -12.23
C ARG A 81 -21.95 -31.78 -12.60
N VAL A 82 -22.54 -31.14 -11.60
CA VAL A 82 -23.57 -30.09 -11.78
C VAL A 82 -22.99 -28.71 -11.50
N SER A 83 -23.32 -27.68 -12.30
CA SER A 83 -22.94 -26.28 -12.03
C SER A 83 -21.46 -25.99 -11.72
N LEU A 84 -20.53 -26.78 -12.28
CA LEU A 84 -19.08 -26.60 -12.07
C LEU A 84 -18.55 -25.26 -12.61
N ASP A 85 -19.18 -24.72 -13.65
CA ASP A 85 -18.79 -23.44 -14.26
C ASP A 85 -19.49 -22.24 -13.58
N SER A 86 -20.29 -22.48 -12.54
CA SER A 86 -21.02 -21.40 -11.85
C SER A 86 -20.10 -20.55 -10.97
N VAL A 87 -20.38 -19.25 -10.91
CA VAL A 87 -19.69 -18.31 -10.01
C VAL A 87 -19.79 -18.78 -8.54
N ALA A 88 -20.94 -19.34 -8.15
CA ALA A 88 -21.14 -19.87 -6.80
C ALA A 88 -20.20 -21.05 -6.50
N PHE A 89 -19.96 -21.94 -7.46
CA PHE A 89 -19.01 -23.04 -7.30
C PHE A 89 -17.57 -22.55 -7.23
N GLN A 90 -17.19 -21.56 -8.05
CA GLN A 90 -15.85 -20.96 -7.99
C GLN A 90 -15.60 -20.28 -6.63
N HIS A 91 -16.61 -19.57 -6.09
CA HIS A 91 -16.52 -19.00 -4.74
C HIS A 91 -16.43 -20.09 -3.65
N LEU A 92 -17.17 -21.19 -3.77
CA LEU A 92 -17.10 -22.31 -2.83
C LEU A 92 -15.72 -22.97 -2.84
N LYS A 93 -15.16 -23.21 -4.03
CA LYS A 93 -13.82 -23.73 -4.21
C LYS A 93 -12.77 -22.82 -3.56
N ARG A 94 -12.77 -21.52 -3.92
CA ARG A 94 -11.85 -20.52 -3.37
C ARG A 94 -11.96 -20.42 -1.85
N LEU A 95 -13.18 -20.41 -1.31
CA LEU A 95 -13.41 -20.41 0.13
C LEU A 95 -12.70 -21.58 0.81
N LEU A 96 -12.88 -22.80 0.30
CA LEU A 96 -12.28 -24.00 0.89
C LEU A 96 -10.74 -23.96 0.81
N GLU A 97 -10.19 -23.57 -0.33
CA GLU A 97 -8.74 -23.42 -0.53
C GLU A 97 -8.10 -22.40 0.42
N GLU A 98 -8.81 -21.31 0.72
CA GLU A 98 -8.27 -20.21 1.53
C GLU A 98 -8.58 -20.32 3.03
N GLN A 99 -9.69 -20.96 3.41
CA GLN A 99 -10.20 -20.97 4.78
C GLN A 99 -10.01 -22.31 5.49
N SER A 100 -9.62 -23.37 4.79
CA SER A 100 -9.57 -24.72 5.34
C SER A 100 -8.39 -25.56 4.86
N VAL A 101 -8.13 -26.63 5.60
CA VAL A 101 -7.16 -27.67 5.24
C VAL A 101 -7.86 -29.03 5.35
N GLU A 102 -7.72 -29.86 4.33
CA GLU A 102 -8.15 -31.26 4.37
C GLU A 102 -7.05 -32.09 5.03
N THR A 103 -7.40 -32.86 6.06
CA THR A 103 -6.49 -33.81 6.72
C THR A 103 -6.39 -35.11 5.90
N GLU A 104 -5.39 -35.94 6.20
CA GLU A 104 -5.24 -37.28 5.58
C GLU A 104 -6.46 -38.19 5.80
N GLU A 105 -7.26 -37.90 6.82
CA GLU A 105 -8.48 -38.62 7.20
C GLU A 105 -9.72 -38.08 6.47
N GLY A 106 -9.57 -37.09 5.58
CA GLY A 106 -10.65 -36.44 4.84
C GLY A 106 -11.47 -35.45 5.66
N VAL A 107 -10.97 -35.04 6.84
CA VAL A 107 -11.63 -34.05 7.70
C VAL A 107 -11.18 -32.64 7.33
N VAL A 108 -12.13 -31.71 7.23
CA VAL A 108 -11.82 -30.32 6.92
C VAL A 108 -11.71 -29.48 8.19
N ILE A 109 -10.52 -28.94 8.44
CA ILE A 109 -10.25 -28.09 9.60
C ILE A 109 -10.08 -26.62 9.20
N PRO A 110 -10.53 -25.65 10.04
CA PRO A 110 -10.33 -24.24 9.76
C PRO A 110 -8.85 -23.84 9.81
N VAL A 111 -8.41 -23.04 8.85
CA VAL A 111 -7.11 -22.34 8.94
C VAL A 111 -7.13 -21.36 10.11
N ASP A 112 -6.01 -21.24 10.83
CA ASP A 112 -5.82 -20.21 11.86
C ASP A 112 -6.02 -18.82 11.25
N GLY A 113 -6.86 -17.99 11.87
CA GLY A 113 -7.17 -16.64 11.39
C GLY A 113 -5.93 -15.78 11.13
N LYS A 114 -4.85 -15.97 11.89
CA LYS A 114 -3.59 -15.22 11.70
C LYS A 114 -2.81 -15.63 10.44
N LYS A 115 -3.11 -16.82 9.89
CA LYS A 115 -2.46 -17.36 8.68
C LYS A 115 -3.29 -17.09 7.41
N ILE A 116 -4.51 -16.59 7.55
CA ILE A 116 -5.37 -16.26 6.41
C ILE A 116 -4.81 -15.04 5.70
N SER A 117 -4.64 -15.18 4.38
CA SER A 117 -4.20 -14.09 3.55
C SER A 117 -5.22 -12.94 3.58
N PRO A 118 -4.77 -11.67 3.66
CA PRO A 118 -5.64 -10.52 3.44
C PRO A 118 -6.28 -10.48 2.04
N GLN A 119 -5.79 -11.27 1.09
CA GLN A 119 -6.36 -11.45 -0.26
C GLN A 119 -7.50 -12.49 -0.27
N SER A 120 -7.73 -13.19 0.84
CA SER A 120 -8.80 -14.18 0.90
C SER A 120 -10.17 -13.55 0.66
N LEU A 121 -11.09 -14.36 0.15
CA LEU A 121 -12.48 -14.00 -0.10
C LEU A 121 -13.12 -13.42 1.16
N GLN A 122 -13.41 -12.11 1.15
CA GLN A 122 -14.05 -11.43 2.28
C GLN A 122 -15.58 -11.43 2.16
N ASN A 123 -16.10 -11.34 0.94
CA ASN A 123 -17.53 -11.34 0.66
C ASN A 123 -17.79 -11.85 -0.77
N PRO A 124 -18.68 -12.83 -0.99
CA PRO A 124 -18.97 -13.34 -2.34
C PRO A 124 -19.73 -12.35 -3.25
N SER A 125 -20.15 -11.18 -2.74
CA SER A 125 -20.78 -10.12 -3.54
C SER A 125 -19.75 -9.19 -4.18
N ASP A 126 -18.53 -9.17 -3.64
CA ASP A 126 -17.37 -8.43 -4.16
C ASP A 126 -16.11 -9.26 -3.85
N PRO A 127 -15.87 -10.34 -4.62
CA PRO A 127 -14.87 -11.36 -4.30
C PRO A 127 -13.44 -10.85 -4.41
N ASP A 128 -13.23 -9.73 -5.10
CA ASP A 128 -11.92 -9.16 -5.39
C ASP A 128 -11.55 -8.03 -4.43
N ALA A 129 -12.41 -7.72 -3.45
CA ALA A 129 -12.14 -6.73 -2.41
C ALA A 129 -11.26 -7.32 -1.29
N PRO A 130 -9.97 -6.94 -1.20
CA PRO A 130 -9.09 -7.45 -0.17
C PRO A 130 -9.34 -6.78 1.18
N PHE A 131 -8.87 -7.44 2.24
CA PHE A 131 -8.84 -6.91 3.59
C PHE A 131 -7.59 -6.05 3.84
N ARG A 132 -7.76 -4.94 4.56
CA ARG A 132 -6.67 -4.12 5.11
C ARG A 132 -6.99 -3.59 6.50
N TYR A 133 -6.06 -3.76 7.43
CA TYR A 133 -6.07 -3.05 8.71
C TYR A 133 -5.26 -1.75 8.59
N LYS A 134 -5.91 -0.60 8.80
CA LYS A 134 -5.26 0.72 8.75
C LYS A 134 -5.88 1.67 9.77
N ALA A 135 -5.02 2.35 10.52
CA ALA A 135 -5.40 3.36 11.52
C ALA A 135 -6.44 2.87 12.54
N GLY A 136 -6.27 1.66 13.07
CA GLY A 136 -7.18 1.10 14.07
C GLY A 136 -8.44 0.44 13.49
N HIS A 137 -8.67 0.55 12.18
CA HIS A 137 -9.90 0.10 11.54
C HIS A 137 -9.66 -0.96 10.46
N ASN A 138 -10.66 -1.84 10.31
CA ASN A 138 -10.74 -2.88 9.28
C ASN A 138 -11.45 -2.34 8.03
N HIS A 139 -10.81 -2.47 6.88
CA HIS A 139 -11.30 -2.02 5.57
C HIS A 139 -11.37 -3.20 4.61
N VAL A 140 -12.42 -3.22 3.79
CA VAL A 140 -12.61 -4.21 2.71
C VAL A 140 -13.03 -3.45 1.47
N GLY A 141 -12.21 -3.50 0.43
CA GLY A 141 -12.47 -2.75 -0.80
C GLY A 141 -11.19 -2.24 -1.45
N SER A 142 -11.30 -1.06 -2.05
CA SER A 142 -10.33 -0.55 -3.00
C SER A 142 -9.79 0.81 -2.57
N VAL A 143 -8.81 1.33 -3.31
CA VAL A 143 -8.30 2.69 -3.20
C VAL A 143 -8.40 3.33 -4.57
N LEU A 144 -8.93 4.56 -4.60
CA LEU A 144 -9.03 5.37 -5.80
C LEU A 144 -8.03 6.51 -5.67
N ASN A 145 -7.17 6.63 -6.67
CA ASN A 145 -6.33 7.80 -6.89
C ASN A 145 -6.93 8.66 -7.99
N LEU A 146 -6.84 9.97 -7.85
CA LEU A 146 -7.31 10.94 -8.84
C LEU A 146 -6.17 11.87 -9.22
N VAL A 147 -6.09 12.24 -10.49
CA VAL A 147 -5.16 13.25 -10.98
C VAL A 147 -5.95 14.41 -11.54
N GLU A 148 -5.81 15.54 -10.89
CA GLU A 148 -6.32 16.83 -11.35
C GLU A 148 -5.21 17.58 -12.09
N VAL A 149 -5.52 18.08 -13.27
CA VAL A 149 -4.63 18.92 -14.08
C VAL A 149 -5.16 20.34 -14.04
N HIS A 150 -4.30 21.27 -13.61
CA HIS A 150 -4.62 22.69 -13.53
C HIS A 150 -3.94 23.47 -14.66
N ASP A 151 -4.72 24.23 -15.41
CA ASP A 151 -4.24 25.19 -16.41
C ASP A 151 -4.33 26.61 -15.80
N PRO A 152 -3.20 27.21 -15.39
CA PRO A 152 -3.20 28.52 -14.76
C PRO A 152 -3.56 29.66 -15.72
N GLU A 153 -3.39 29.49 -17.03
CA GLU A 153 -3.78 30.52 -18.00
C GLU A 153 -5.30 30.59 -18.17
N LYS A 154 -5.96 29.43 -18.05
CA LYS A 154 -7.42 29.31 -18.15
C LYS A 154 -8.14 29.29 -16.80
N GLU A 155 -7.38 29.34 -15.69
CA GLU A 155 -7.89 29.19 -14.32
C GLU A 155 -8.81 27.97 -14.16
N LEU A 156 -8.41 26.84 -14.75
CA LEU A 156 -9.24 25.64 -14.83
C LEU A 156 -8.53 24.42 -14.24
N GLY A 157 -9.19 23.73 -13.31
CA GLY A 157 -8.81 22.40 -12.82
C GLY A 157 -9.74 21.33 -13.38
N LEU A 158 -9.19 20.27 -13.98
CA LEU A 158 -9.96 19.12 -14.47
C LEU A 158 -9.39 17.81 -13.93
N ILE A 159 -10.26 16.91 -13.47
CA ILE A 159 -9.87 15.53 -13.19
C ILE A 159 -9.67 14.82 -14.53
N MET A 160 -8.41 14.52 -14.85
CA MET A 160 -8.01 13.94 -16.13
C MET A 160 -7.72 12.45 -16.04
N HIS A 161 -7.53 11.91 -14.84
CA HIS A 161 -7.27 10.50 -14.62
C HIS A 161 -7.80 10.04 -13.26
N ALA A 162 -8.26 8.79 -13.24
CA ALA A 162 -8.76 8.09 -12.08
C ALA A 162 -8.23 6.65 -12.13
N ASP A 163 -7.63 6.19 -11.05
CA ASP A 163 -7.03 4.86 -10.96
C ASP A 163 -7.55 4.12 -9.73
N LEU A 164 -8.27 3.02 -9.97
CA LEU A 164 -8.85 2.17 -8.94
C LEU A 164 -8.00 0.92 -8.78
N LYS A 165 -7.44 0.74 -7.60
CA LYS A 165 -6.62 -0.43 -7.24
C LYS A 165 -7.15 -1.10 -5.99
N GLU A 166 -6.70 -2.32 -5.73
CA GLU A 166 -6.85 -2.97 -4.44
C GLU A 166 -6.35 -2.08 -3.29
N ASN A 167 -7.03 -2.09 -2.13
CA ASN A 167 -6.69 -1.21 -1.02
C ASN A 167 -5.28 -1.36 -0.44
N ARG A 168 -4.48 -2.33 -0.90
CA ARG A 168 -3.09 -2.52 -0.51
C ARG A 168 -2.12 -1.67 -1.32
N HIS A 169 -2.53 -1.25 -2.51
CA HIS A 169 -1.74 -0.34 -3.34
C HIS A 169 -1.54 0.97 -2.58
N SER A 170 -0.28 1.38 -2.48
CA SER A 170 0.13 2.53 -1.69
C SER A 170 0.13 3.81 -2.49
N ASP A 171 0.02 4.93 -1.79
CA ASP A 171 0.11 6.27 -2.38
C ASP A 171 1.44 6.43 -3.18
N ALA A 172 2.56 5.91 -2.65
CA ALA A 172 3.85 5.92 -3.33
C ALA A 172 3.86 5.11 -4.64
N GLU A 173 3.22 3.93 -4.67
CA GLU A 173 3.11 3.12 -5.89
C GLU A 173 2.27 3.84 -6.96
N PHE A 174 1.16 4.48 -6.60
CA PHE A 174 0.39 5.30 -7.54
C PHE A 174 1.23 6.43 -8.15
N GLY A 175 2.01 7.14 -7.33
CA GLY A 175 2.87 8.22 -7.79
C GLY A 175 3.95 7.74 -8.77
N GLU A 176 4.62 6.63 -8.42
CA GLU A 176 5.63 6.01 -9.28
C GLU A 176 5.04 5.50 -10.61
N GLU A 177 3.91 4.79 -10.57
CA GLU A 177 3.24 4.29 -11.79
C GLU A 177 2.81 5.46 -12.68
N PHE A 178 2.23 6.52 -12.11
CA PHE A 178 1.82 7.70 -12.85
C PHE A 178 3.01 8.39 -13.53
N VAL A 179 4.04 8.74 -12.75
CA VAL A 179 5.22 9.44 -13.28
C VAL A 179 5.95 8.60 -14.32
N THR A 180 6.02 7.28 -14.14
CA THR A 180 6.79 6.40 -15.03
C THR A 180 6.02 6.10 -16.32
N HIS A 181 4.74 5.71 -16.21
CA HIS A 181 4.02 5.08 -17.31
C HIS A 181 2.88 5.90 -17.90
N HIS A 182 2.35 6.90 -17.19
CA HIS A 182 1.13 7.58 -17.64
C HIS A 182 1.44 8.70 -18.65
N PRO A 183 0.81 8.76 -19.84
CA PRO A 183 1.11 9.77 -20.86
C PRO A 183 0.89 11.23 -20.44
N LEU A 184 0.09 11.48 -19.40
CA LEU A 184 -0.06 12.84 -18.83
C LEU A 184 1.21 13.33 -18.14
N SER A 185 2.09 12.44 -17.65
CA SER A 185 3.35 12.86 -17.03
C SER A 185 4.23 13.63 -18.03
N GLU A 186 4.16 13.27 -19.32
CA GLU A 186 4.88 13.95 -20.42
C GLU A 186 4.31 15.33 -20.77
N LYS A 187 3.15 15.70 -20.21
CA LYS A 187 2.40 16.92 -20.56
C LYS A 187 2.31 17.93 -19.43
N ILE A 188 2.97 17.66 -18.31
CA ILE A 188 2.97 18.52 -17.12
C ILE A 188 4.39 18.97 -16.80
N GLN A 189 4.50 20.15 -16.19
CA GLN A 189 5.79 20.69 -15.73
C GLN A 189 5.97 20.52 -14.22
N THR A 190 4.88 20.33 -13.49
CA THR A 190 4.89 20.29 -12.03
C THR A 190 3.85 19.27 -11.56
N LEU A 191 4.22 18.51 -10.54
CA LEU A 191 3.34 17.53 -9.90
C LEU A 191 3.31 17.76 -8.39
N ALA A 192 2.16 18.23 -7.90
CA ALA A 192 1.92 18.43 -6.47
C ALA A 192 1.20 17.22 -5.87
N VAL A 193 1.79 16.60 -4.84
CA VAL A 193 1.29 15.36 -4.23
C VAL A 193 1.37 15.42 -2.71
N ASP A 194 0.62 14.54 -2.05
CA ASP A 194 0.75 14.35 -0.60
C ASP A 194 2.09 13.69 -0.23
N GLY A 195 2.57 13.93 0.99
CA GLY A 195 3.84 13.35 1.45
C GLY A 195 3.91 11.81 1.41
N ALA A 196 2.76 11.13 1.44
CA ALA A 196 2.68 9.68 1.31
C ALA A 196 3.10 9.16 -0.09
N TYR A 197 3.13 10.03 -1.10
CA TYR A 197 3.62 9.73 -2.45
C TYR A 197 5.16 9.83 -2.55
N PHE A 198 5.85 10.21 -1.47
CA PHE A 198 7.31 10.34 -1.50
C PHE A 198 7.97 8.97 -1.68
N ARG A 199 8.70 8.83 -2.78
CA ARG A 199 9.59 7.70 -3.07
C ARG A 199 10.81 8.23 -3.84
N GLN A 200 11.97 7.64 -3.59
CA GLN A 200 13.21 8.09 -4.23
C GLN A 200 13.17 7.83 -5.74
N GLU A 201 12.63 6.67 -6.13
CA GLU A 201 12.48 6.23 -7.51
C GLU A 201 11.54 7.18 -8.28
N THR A 202 10.44 7.62 -7.68
CA THR A 202 9.52 8.60 -8.28
C THR A 202 10.22 9.93 -8.57
N ILE A 203 11.10 10.39 -7.68
CA ILE A 203 11.86 11.64 -7.87
C ILE A 203 12.84 11.50 -9.04
N GLU A 204 13.58 10.38 -9.10
CA GLU A 204 14.51 10.11 -10.20
C GLU A 204 13.76 10.08 -11.55
N LYS A 205 12.59 9.44 -11.61
CA LYS A 205 11.75 9.43 -12.82
C LYS A 205 11.14 10.78 -13.17
N ALA A 206 10.81 11.60 -12.19
CA ALA A 206 10.35 12.97 -12.44
C ALA A 206 11.47 13.84 -13.00
N GLU A 207 12.69 13.72 -12.47
CA GLU A 207 13.87 14.42 -12.99
C GLU A 207 14.20 14.04 -14.45
N GLU A 208 14.10 12.75 -14.81
CA GLU A 208 14.26 12.28 -16.19
C GLU A 208 13.27 12.94 -17.18
N LYS A 209 12.12 13.41 -16.68
CA LYS A 209 11.03 14.04 -17.46
C LYS A 209 10.94 15.55 -17.23
N ASP A 210 11.92 16.15 -16.57
CA ASP A 210 11.92 17.58 -16.18
C ASP A 210 10.67 18.03 -15.39
N ILE A 211 10.09 17.14 -14.58
CA ILE A 211 8.91 17.43 -13.74
C ILE A 211 9.35 17.95 -12.36
N GLU A 212 8.87 19.13 -11.98
CA GLU A 212 9.02 19.65 -10.62
C GLU A 212 8.10 18.90 -9.65
N MET A 213 8.67 18.07 -8.78
CA MET A 213 7.92 17.39 -7.71
C MET A 213 7.72 18.30 -6.49
N ASN A 214 6.48 18.46 -6.05
CA ASN A 214 6.13 19.18 -4.83
C ASN A 214 5.36 18.27 -3.86
N PHE A 215 6.00 17.88 -2.76
CA PHE A 215 5.38 17.08 -1.69
C PHE A 215 4.86 17.98 -0.58
N SER A 216 3.63 17.74 -0.11
CA SER A 216 3.04 18.55 0.97
C SER A 216 3.82 18.50 2.29
N GLN A 217 4.33 17.31 2.60
CA GLN A 217 5.22 17.00 3.71
C GLN A 217 6.16 15.86 3.28
N MET A 218 7.17 15.57 4.09
CA MET A 218 8.03 14.40 3.90
C MET A 218 7.63 13.31 4.86
N THR A 219 7.55 12.08 4.39
CA THR A 219 7.35 10.90 5.25
C THR A 219 8.66 10.50 5.93
N GLY A 220 8.55 9.83 7.08
CA GLY A 220 9.69 9.34 7.85
C GLY A 220 9.98 10.14 9.12
N ARG A 221 11.01 9.72 9.87
CA ARG A 221 11.44 10.40 11.09
C ARG A 221 11.89 11.80 10.72
N ASN A 222 11.35 12.83 11.38
CA ASN A 222 11.91 14.17 11.33
C ASN A 222 13.39 14.03 11.69
N VAL A 223 14.29 14.24 10.72
CA VAL A 223 15.67 14.59 11.07
C VAL A 223 15.54 15.85 11.91
N SER A 224 16.24 15.94 13.04
CA SER A 224 16.13 17.12 13.90
C SER A 224 16.25 18.35 13.04
N ASP A 225 15.25 19.24 13.09
CA ASP A 225 15.18 20.49 12.31
C ASP A 225 16.37 21.44 12.61
N THR A 226 17.27 21.02 13.50
CA THR A 226 18.51 21.68 13.89
C THR A 226 19.68 21.35 12.98
N ASP A 227 19.68 20.20 12.29
CA ASP A 227 20.87 19.75 11.56
C ASP A 227 20.93 20.38 10.17
N ILE A 228 22.12 20.87 9.79
CA ILE A 228 22.41 21.37 8.46
C ILE A 228 22.28 20.21 7.47
N GLY A 229 21.35 20.35 6.53
CA GLY A 229 21.13 19.37 5.46
C GLY A 229 22.38 19.14 4.63
N VAL A 230 22.60 17.90 4.19
CA VAL A 230 23.81 17.56 3.41
C VAL A 230 23.81 18.19 2.01
N ASN A 231 22.67 18.72 1.57
CA ASN A 231 22.52 19.50 0.36
C ASN A 231 23.26 20.84 0.38
N GLN A 232 23.68 21.31 1.55
CA GLN A 232 24.49 22.54 1.67
C GLN A 232 25.99 22.32 1.44
N PHE A 233 26.43 21.07 1.24
CA PHE A 233 27.79 20.79 0.81
C PHE A 233 27.89 21.01 -0.70
N GLU A 234 28.87 21.81 -1.12
CA GLU A 234 29.12 22.07 -2.53
C GLU A 234 29.74 20.82 -3.18
N ILE A 235 29.19 20.40 -4.31
CA ILE A 235 29.64 19.25 -5.06
C ILE A 235 29.95 19.69 -6.49
N ASP A 236 31.14 19.37 -6.94
CA ASP A 236 31.55 19.57 -8.31
C ASP A 236 30.80 18.59 -9.23
N LYS A 237 30.15 19.13 -10.27
CA LYS A 237 29.26 18.36 -11.15
C LYS A 237 30.00 17.34 -12.01
N ASP A 238 31.26 17.63 -12.37
CA ASP A 238 32.03 16.79 -13.29
C ASP A 238 32.75 15.66 -12.54
N THR A 239 33.29 15.96 -11.36
CA THR A 239 34.07 15.01 -10.55
C THR A 239 33.26 14.32 -9.46
N HIS A 240 32.02 14.75 -9.20
CA HIS A 240 31.16 14.31 -8.11
C HIS A 240 31.80 14.43 -6.72
N LYS A 241 32.83 15.27 -6.56
CA LYS A 241 33.51 15.46 -5.29
C LYS A 241 32.91 16.61 -4.52
N ILE A 242 32.84 16.45 -3.21
CA ILE A 242 32.56 17.55 -2.30
C ILE A 242 33.75 18.51 -2.38
N THR A 243 33.49 19.75 -2.77
CA THR A 243 34.51 20.81 -2.88
C THR A 243 34.53 21.68 -1.64
N ARG A 244 33.37 21.96 -1.03
CA ARG A 244 33.26 22.80 0.16
C ARG A 244 32.18 22.33 1.11
N CYS A 245 32.40 22.56 2.41
CA CYS A 245 31.36 22.43 3.42
C CYS A 245 30.47 23.69 3.48
N PRO A 246 29.35 23.67 4.24
CA PRO A 246 28.46 24.82 4.38
C PRO A 246 29.12 26.10 4.92
N LYS A 247 30.28 25.97 5.60
CA LYS A 247 31.08 27.11 6.09
C LYS A 247 32.13 27.59 5.08
N GLY A 248 32.28 26.91 3.94
CA GLY A 248 33.23 27.23 2.88
C GLY A 248 34.60 26.55 2.99
N TYR A 249 34.83 25.66 3.96
CA TYR A 249 36.10 24.94 4.07
C TYR A 249 36.20 23.81 3.04
N GLU A 250 37.38 23.66 2.45
CA GLU A 250 37.70 22.55 1.53
C GLU A 250 38.03 21.27 2.30
N PRO A 251 37.62 20.09 1.79
CA PRO A 251 37.97 18.82 2.39
C PRO A 251 39.42 18.43 2.07
N THR A 252 40.03 17.69 2.99
CA THR A 252 41.35 17.08 2.81
C THR A 252 41.31 15.84 1.94
N PHE A 253 40.13 15.26 1.80
CA PHE A 253 39.85 14.07 1.02
C PHE A 253 38.39 14.12 0.59
N SER A 254 38.13 13.87 -0.69
CA SER A 254 36.77 13.64 -1.18
C SER A 254 36.76 12.57 -2.26
N VAL A 255 35.76 11.68 -2.18
CA VAL A 255 35.52 10.61 -3.15
C VAL A 255 34.02 10.38 -3.28
N TYR A 256 33.59 9.99 -4.47
CA TYR A 256 32.26 9.49 -4.75
C TYR A 256 32.35 8.02 -5.16
N ASP A 257 31.60 7.17 -4.48
CA ASP A 257 31.42 5.76 -4.83
C ASP A 257 30.20 5.69 -5.77
N SER A 258 30.45 5.48 -7.07
CA SER A 258 29.40 5.45 -8.09
C SER A 258 28.51 4.20 -8.01
N GLU A 259 29.02 3.08 -7.50
CA GLU A 259 28.22 1.86 -7.33
C GLU A 259 27.21 2.04 -6.20
N LYS A 260 27.63 2.67 -5.10
CA LYS A 260 26.76 2.92 -3.94
C LYS A 260 26.03 4.25 -3.99
N LYS A 261 26.37 5.13 -4.94
CA LYS A 261 25.94 6.53 -5.02
C LYS A 261 26.18 7.28 -3.70
N VAL A 262 27.38 7.12 -3.12
CA VAL A 262 27.74 7.70 -1.81
C VAL A 262 28.86 8.70 -1.94
N TYR A 263 28.63 9.90 -1.40
CA TYR A 263 29.65 10.92 -1.22
C TYR A 263 30.38 10.70 0.10
N THR A 264 31.70 10.85 0.09
CA THR A 264 32.52 10.82 1.29
C THR A 264 33.50 11.97 1.28
N ALA A 265 33.60 12.69 2.41
CA ALA A 265 34.62 13.71 2.61
C ALA A 265 35.25 13.64 4.00
N LYS A 266 36.48 14.17 4.11
CA LYS A 266 37.17 14.39 5.38
C LYS A 266 37.64 15.84 5.47
N PHE A 267 37.57 16.41 6.67
CA PHE A 267 37.95 17.79 6.96
C PHE A 267 38.99 17.87 8.08
N TYR A 268 39.86 18.88 8.04
CA TYR A 268 40.84 19.11 9.10
C TYR A 268 40.17 19.32 10.46
N LYS A 269 40.74 18.73 11.52
CA LYS A 269 40.23 18.91 12.89
C LYS A 269 40.19 20.37 13.32
N GLN A 270 41.18 21.17 12.92
CA GLN A 270 41.26 22.58 13.26
C GLN A 270 40.04 23.36 12.75
N HIS A 271 39.64 23.14 11.49
CA HIS A 271 38.47 23.78 10.90
C HIS A 271 37.17 23.39 11.61
N CYS A 272 36.96 22.09 11.86
CA CYS A 272 35.71 21.62 12.46
C CYS A 272 35.61 21.91 13.96
N ASN A 273 36.71 21.86 14.72
CA ASN A 273 36.68 22.09 16.17
C ASN A 273 36.39 23.56 16.55
N GLN A 274 36.74 24.49 15.68
CA GLN A 274 36.47 25.92 15.86
C GLN A 274 35.23 26.39 15.08
N CYS A 275 34.52 25.47 14.41
CA CYS A 275 33.41 25.82 13.55
C CYS A 275 32.15 26.16 14.38
N PRO A 276 31.56 27.35 14.21
CA PRO A 276 30.30 27.72 14.87
C PRO A 276 29.13 26.81 14.47
N LEU A 277 29.22 26.16 13.31
CA LEU A 277 28.20 25.26 12.79
C LEU A 277 28.37 23.82 13.26
N LYS A 278 29.39 23.51 14.09
CA LYS A 278 29.77 22.13 14.45
C LYS A 278 28.60 21.35 15.07
N GLU A 279 27.85 21.97 15.98
CA GLU A 279 26.75 21.32 16.70
C GLU A 279 25.60 20.90 15.78
N PHE A 280 25.45 21.60 14.65
CA PHE A 280 24.41 21.35 13.65
C PHE A 280 24.94 20.59 12.43
N CYS A 281 26.25 20.36 12.34
CA CYS A 281 26.87 19.76 11.16
C CYS A 281 26.93 18.24 11.30
N GLN A 282 26.54 17.52 10.25
CA GLN A 282 26.48 16.05 10.22
C GLN A 282 27.87 15.36 10.14
N VAL A 283 28.97 16.11 10.34
CA VAL A 283 30.33 15.56 10.39
C VAL A 283 30.56 14.79 11.69
N LYS A 284 31.20 13.62 11.60
CA LYS A 284 31.56 12.78 12.75
C LYS A 284 33.05 12.89 13.03
N GLU A 285 33.41 13.08 14.29
CA GLU A 285 34.82 13.11 14.68
C GLU A 285 35.47 11.73 14.52
N GLN A 286 36.66 11.69 13.92
CA GLN A 286 37.53 10.51 13.81
C GLN A 286 38.93 10.85 14.37
N LYS A 287 39.80 9.83 14.52
CA LYS A 287 41.14 10.03 15.11
C LYS A 287 41.95 11.14 14.43
N LYS A 288 41.96 11.20 13.09
CA LYS A 288 42.81 12.13 12.31
C LYS A 288 42.08 13.31 11.66
N ALA A 289 40.76 13.24 11.53
CA ALA A 289 39.96 14.21 10.78
C ALA A 289 38.49 14.16 11.23
N PHE A 290 37.67 15.09 10.77
CA PHE A 290 36.21 14.92 10.77
C PHE A 290 35.79 14.25 9.47
N HIS A 291 34.82 13.35 9.53
CA HIS A 291 34.36 12.55 8.40
C HIS A 291 32.87 12.78 8.18
N ILE A 292 32.48 12.90 6.92
CA ILE A 292 31.07 12.86 6.52
C ILE A 292 30.89 11.88 5.37
N SER A 293 29.77 11.18 5.40
CA SER A 293 29.32 10.33 4.31
C SER A 293 27.80 10.39 4.21
N PHE A 294 27.29 10.57 2.99
CA PHE A 294 25.85 10.57 2.71
C PHE A 294 25.58 10.05 1.30
N SER A 295 24.45 9.38 1.12
CA SER A 295 23.99 8.94 -0.19
C SER A 295 23.42 10.10 -1.00
N GLU A 296 23.42 9.93 -2.32
CA GLU A 296 22.73 10.81 -3.24
C GLU A 296 21.23 10.93 -2.91
N SER A 297 20.58 9.83 -2.53
CA SER A 297 19.18 9.83 -2.08
C SER A 297 18.97 10.72 -0.85
N LYS A 298 19.88 10.68 0.14
CA LYS A 298 19.80 11.56 1.32
C LYS A 298 19.97 13.03 0.92
N ARG A 299 20.87 13.32 -0.01
CA ARG A 299 21.04 14.68 -0.54
C ARG A 299 19.76 15.17 -1.22
N LYS A 300 19.17 14.39 -2.12
CA LYS A 300 17.89 14.72 -2.78
C LYS A 300 16.76 14.93 -1.77
N THR A 301 16.69 14.08 -0.75
CA THR A 301 15.76 14.23 0.37
C THR A 301 15.95 15.57 1.10
N ASP A 302 17.19 15.95 1.43
CA ASP A 302 17.49 17.21 2.11
C ASP A 302 17.27 18.44 1.17
N GLU A 303 17.49 18.30 -0.14
CA GLU A 303 17.13 19.31 -1.16
C GLU A 303 15.62 19.56 -1.17
N ILE A 304 14.79 18.52 -1.21
CA ILE A 304 13.34 18.65 -1.15
C ILE A 304 12.91 19.28 0.17
N ARG A 305 13.45 18.82 1.31
CA ARG A 305 13.17 19.41 2.64
C ARG A 305 13.48 20.89 2.69
N SER A 306 14.59 21.33 2.10
CA SER A 306 14.96 22.75 2.09
C SER A 306 13.98 23.65 1.33
N LYS A 307 13.19 23.07 0.41
CA LYS A 307 12.16 23.79 -0.34
C LYS A 307 10.83 23.84 0.41
N ILE A 308 10.60 22.98 1.41
CA ILE A 308 9.35 22.94 2.18
C ILE A 308 9.15 24.27 2.92
N GLY A 309 7.95 24.83 2.82
CA GLY A 309 7.60 26.11 3.45
C GLY A 309 8.02 27.35 2.65
N SER A 310 8.76 27.19 1.54
CA SER A 310 9.01 28.26 0.57
C SER A 310 7.71 28.77 -0.05
N LYS A 311 7.74 29.96 -0.67
CA LYS A 311 6.57 30.53 -1.34
C LYS A 311 6.04 29.60 -2.44
N ARG A 312 6.94 29.10 -3.31
CA ARG A 312 6.63 28.14 -4.37
C ARG A 312 6.03 26.85 -3.83
N HIS A 313 6.60 26.29 -2.76
CA HIS A 313 6.06 25.09 -2.10
C HIS A 313 4.64 25.31 -1.57
N LYS A 314 4.39 26.45 -0.91
CA LYS A 314 3.07 26.80 -0.38
C LYS A 314 2.04 27.00 -1.49
N GLU A 315 2.41 27.70 -2.56
CA GLU A 315 1.57 27.89 -3.75
C GLU A 315 1.19 26.54 -4.37
N LEU A 316 2.17 25.67 -4.65
CA LEU A 316 1.92 24.35 -5.23
C LEU A 316 1.11 23.43 -4.31
N SER A 317 1.31 23.55 -2.99
CA SER A 317 0.58 22.75 -2.00
C SER A 317 -0.91 23.10 -1.91
N ASN A 318 -1.35 24.21 -2.49
CA ASN A 318 -2.77 24.59 -2.58
C ASN A 318 -3.51 23.90 -3.73
N TYR A 319 -2.79 23.39 -4.74
CA TYR A 319 -3.38 22.66 -5.88
C TYR A 319 -3.61 21.17 -5.59
N ARG A 320 -3.38 20.73 -4.36
CA ARG A 320 -3.71 19.37 -3.97
C ARG A 320 -5.22 19.25 -3.91
N ALA A 321 -5.76 18.23 -4.57
CA ALA A 321 -7.13 17.82 -4.33
C ALA A 321 -7.31 17.59 -2.82
N HIS A 322 -8.10 18.44 -2.17
CA HIS A 322 -8.48 18.23 -0.79
C HIS A 322 -9.14 16.85 -0.72
N ARG A 323 -8.63 15.97 0.15
CA ARG A 323 -9.21 14.64 0.40
C ARG A 323 -10.71 14.81 0.69
N LEU A 324 -11.55 14.58 -0.30
CA LEU A 324 -12.96 14.31 -0.10
C LEU A 324 -13.05 12.85 0.33
N PHE A 325 -12.98 12.62 1.64
CA PHE A 325 -13.45 11.39 2.28
C PHE A 325 -14.20 11.75 3.54
#